data_AF-A0A251XL76-F1
#
_entry.id   AF-A0A251XL76-F1
#
_cell.length_a   1.000
_cell.length_b   1.000
_cell.length_c   1.000
_cell.angle_alpha   90.00
_cell.angle_beta   90.00
_cell.angle_gamma   90.00
#
_symmetry.space_group_name_H-M   'P 1'
#
loop_
_entity.id
_entity.type
_entity.pdbx_description
1 polymer ?
#
loop_
_entity_poly.entity_id
_entity_poly.type
_entity_poly.pdbx_seq_one_letter_code
_entity_poly.pdbx_strand_id
1 'polypeptide(L)'
;MTGFAVPRKYQQKVLMIGIVIALIMRAGFIALGAALIENFSWVFYIFGALLFVLAYQQLKGDHGGNAADNMFVRIARRILPVHDEFVGDRFTTKIDGKRFVTPLLLCVIAIGFVDLVFALDSIPAIYGLTNEAYIVFTANAFALMGLRQLYFLIGGLLERLVYLSQGLAVILAFIGAKLVLHAMHVNELPFINGGEPMLWAPEIPIWFSLLFIGATITVATVASLAKTRGDKQKKDRASVDGETVTRATEDKH
;
A
#
# COMPACT_ATOMS: atom_id res chain seq x y z
N MET A 1 4.68 -6.38 17.20
CA MET A 1 3.23 -6.23 17.38
C MET A 1 2.95 -5.15 18.42
N THR A 2 2.84 -3.90 18.00
CA THR A 2 2.19 -2.82 18.76
C THR A 2 1.22 -2.13 17.82
N GLY A 3 0.42 -2.93 17.12
CA GLY A 3 -0.73 -2.44 16.37
C GLY A 3 -1.84 -2.20 17.38
N PHE A 4 -2.38 -0.98 17.39
CA PHE A 4 -3.48 -0.56 18.24
C PHE A 4 -4.50 -1.67 18.43
N ALA A 5 -4.58 -2.22 19.64
CA ALA A 5 -5.49 -3.31 19.97
C ALA A 5 -6.92 -2.76 20.10
N VAL A 6 -7.50 -2.32 18.97
CA VAL A 6 -8.90 -1.92 18.90
C VAL A 6 -9.74 -3.19 19.04
N PRO A 7 -10.64 -3.28 20.06
CA PRO A 7 -11.53 -4.43 20.21
C PRO A 7 -12.32 -4.68 18.92
N ARG A 8 -12.48 -5.96 18.54
CA ARG A 8 -13.16 -6.39 17.28
C ARG A 8 -14.52 -5.72 17.05
N LYS A 9 -15.24 -5.41 18.13
CA LYS A 9 -16.54 -4.72 18.10
C LYS A 9 -16.49 -3.32 17.46
N TYR A 10 -15.35 -2.62 17.54
CA TYR A 10 -15.19 -1.26 17.02
C TYR A 10 -14.44 -1.20 15.68
N GLN A 11 -13.78 -2.27 15.26
CA GLN A 11 -13.01 -2.33 14.01
C GLN A 11 -13.87 -2.04 12.78
N GLN A 12 -15.10 -2.56 12.73
CA GLN A 12 -16.02 -2.29 11.61
C GLN A 12 -16.40 -0.81 11.50
N LYS A 13 -16.59 -0.14 12.64
CA LYS A 13 -16.93 1.28 12.70
C LYS A 13 -15.76 2.15 12.23
N VAL A 14 -14.56 1.84 12.73
CA VAL A 14 -13.31 2.48 12.32
C VAL A 14 -13.08 2.29 10.81
N LEU A 15 -13.25 1.07 10.32
CA LEU A 15 -13.07 0.75 8.90
C LEU A 15 -14.09 1.48 8.02
N MET A 16 -15.36 1.54 8.42
CA MET A 16 -16.39 2.25 7.67
C MET A 16 -16.07 3.75 7.55
N ILE A 17 -15.69 4.39 8.65
CA ILE A 17 -15.32 5.81 8.65
C ILE A 17 -14.04 6.02 7.83
N GLY A 18 -13.06 5.12 7.97
CA GLY A 18 -11.84 5.13 7.18
C GLY A 18 -12.12 5.06 5.68
N ILE A 19 -13.01 4.16 5.24
CA ILE A 19 -13.40 4.04 3.82
C ILE A 19 -14.08 5.31 3.31
N VAL A 20 -14.97 5.92 4.10
CA VAL A 20 -15.63 7.17 3.70
C VAL A 20 -14.61 8.30 3.54
N ILE A 21 -13.70 8.45 4.50
CA ILE A 21 -12.63 9.47 4.45
C ILE A 21 -11.72 9.20 3.24
N ALA A 22 -11.28 7.96 3.04
CA ALA A 22 -10.46 7.54 1.91
C ALA A 22 -11.12 7.88 0.57
N LEU A 23 -12.42 7.59 0.43
CA LEU A 23 -13.16 7.86 -0.80
C LEU A 23 -13.25 9.37 -1.09
N ILE A 24 -13.51 10.19 -0.08
CA ILE A 24 -13.53 11.66 -0.21
C ILE A 24 -12.14 12.17 -0.60
N MET A 25 -11.09 11.70 0.08
CA MET A 25 -9.70 12.07 -0.22
C MET A 25 -9.34 11.68 -1.65
N ARG A 26 -9.64 10.44 -2.07
CA ARG A 26 -9.42 9.98 -3.45
C ARG A 26 -10.18 10.82 -4.46
N ALA A 27 -11.46 11.15 -4.23
CA ALA A 27 -12.23 11.99 -5.13
C ALA A 27 -11.57 13.37 -5.32
N GLY A 28 -11.15 14.00 -4.22
CA GLY A 28 -10.43 15.27 -4.27
C GLY A 28 -9.11 15.16 -5.02
N PHE A 29 -8.32 14.13 -4.73
CA PHE A 29 -7.04 13.86 -5.38
C PHE A 29 -7.17 13.53 -6.88
N ILE A 30 -8.20 12.80 -7.29
CA ILE A 30 -8.49 12.49 -8.69
C ILE A 30 -8.85 13.76 -9.44
N ALA A 31 -9.71 14.61 -8.86
CA ALA A 31 -10.08 15.90 -9.44
C ALA A 31 -8.86 16.84 -9.57
N LEU A 32 -8.03 16.92 -8.53
CA LEU A 32 -6.78 17.69 -8.56
C LEU A 32 -5.78 17.10 -9.56
N GLY A 33 -5.67 15.77 -9.61
CA GLY A 33 -4.78 15.04 -10.51
C GLY A 33 -5.14 15.23 -11.98
N ALA A 34 -6.43 15.22 -12.32
CA ALA A 34 -6.89 15.51 -13.67
C ALA A 34 -6.45 16.91 -14.11
N ALA A 35 -6.66 17.92 -13.26
CA ALA A 35 -6.25 19.30 -13.53
C ALA A 35 -4.72 19.47 -13.60
N LEU A 36 -3.96 18.74 -12.77
CA LEU A 36 -2.49 18.77 -12.77
C LEU A 36 -1.91 18.16 -14.04
N ILE A 37 -2.46 17.06 -14.52
CA ILE A 37 -1.95 16.34 -15.70
C ILE A 37 -2.25 17.10 -16.99
N GLU A 38 -3.43 17.72 -17.09
CA GLU A 38 -3.83 18.50 -18.26
C GLU A 38 -2.90 19.71 -18.51
N ASN A 39 -2.23 20.21 -17.47
CA ASN A 39 -1.40 21.41 -17.55
C ASN A 39 0.12 21.16 -17.46
N PHE A 40 0.57 19.97 -17.03
CA PHE A 40 1.97 19.79 -16.63
C PHE A 40 2.56 18.42 -16.99
N SER A 41 3.14 18.29 -18.18
CA SER A 41 3.90 17.11 -18.61
C SER A 41 5.12 16.80 -17.71
N TRP A 42 5.75 17.82 -17.13
CA TRP A 42 6.91 17.66 -16.23
C TRP A 42 6.58 16.94 -14.92
N VAL A 43 5.32 16.96 -14.50
CA VAL A 43 4.83 16.29 -13.28
C VAL A 43 5.01 14.78 -13.38
N PHE A 44 4.93 14.20 -14.59
CA PHE A 44 5.19 12.78 -14.80
C PHE A 44 6.65 12.39 -14.49
N TYR A 45 7.64 13.27 -14.68
CA TYR A 45 9.03 12.99 -14.28
C TYR A 45 9.17 12.91 -12.76
N ILE A 46 8.54 13.84 -12.04
CA ILE A 46 8.56 13.84 -10.57
C ILE A 46 7.87 12.59 -10.04
N PHE A 47 6.70 12.26 -10.58
CA PHE A 47 6.01 11.05 -10.15
C PHE A 47 6.76 9.78 -10.52
N GLY A 48 7.38 9.71 -11.70
CA GLY A 48 8.25 8.60 -12.07
C GLY A 48 9.41 8.41 -11.09
N ALA A 49 10.11 9.49 -10.74
CA ALA A 49 11.17 9.48 -9.74
C ALA A 49 10.66 9.06 -8.35
N LEU A 50 9.51 9.60 -7.93
CA LEU A 50 8.86 9.25 -6.67
C LEU A 50 8.52 7.76 -6.61
N LEU A 51 7.97 7.19 -7.69
CA LEU A 51 7.65 5.77 -7.78
C LEU A 51 8.90 4.89 -7.67
N PHE A 52 10.03 5.28 -8.26
CA PHE A 52 11.29 4.56 -8.08
C PHE A 52 11.78 4.60 -6.63
N VAL A 53 11.64 5.76 -5.95
CA VAL A 53 11.97 5.88 -4.53
C VAL A 53 11.10 4.94 -3.68
N LEU A 54 9.78 4.91 -3.94
CA LEU A 54 8.86 4.02 -3.25
C LEU A 54 9.16 2.54 -3.53
N ALA A 55 9.44 2.18 -4.78
CA ALA A 55 9.84 0.82 -5.15
C ALA A 55 11.10 0.39 -4.40
N TYR A 56 12.11 1.27 -4.33
CA TYR A 56 13.35 1.01 -3.59
C TYR A 56 13.11 0.85 -2.09
N GLN A 57 12.28 1.71 -1.50
CA GLN A 57 11.91 1.61 -0.09
C GLN A 57 11.17 0.30 0.22
N GLN A 58 10.30 -0.14 -0.68
CA GLN A 58 9.55 -1.39 -0.58
C GLN A 58 10.45 -2.64 -0.72
N LEU A 59 11.54 -2.57 -1.49
CA LEU A 59 12.56 -3.62 -1.61
C LEU A 59 13.48 -3.70 -0.39
N LYS A 60 13.84 -2.55 0.18
CA LYS A 60 14.75 -2.47 1.34
C LYS A 60 14.18 -3.15 2.58
N GLY A 61 12.89 -3.48 2.53
CA GLY A 61 12.32 -4.52 3.36
C GLY A 61 12.24 -4.12 4.81
N ASP A 62 11.43 -3.11 5.08
CA ASP A 62 10.79 -3.00 6.39
C ASP A 62 9.71 -4.10 6.54
N HIS A 63 10.15 -5.37 6.36
CA HIS A 63 9.38 -6.62 6.44
C HIS A 63 9.10 -7.01 7.90
N GLY A 64 8.66 -6.04 8.67
CA GLY A 64 8.06 -6.22 9.96
C GLY A 64 7.11 -5.06 10.09
N GLY A 65 5.89 -5.22 9.55
CA GLY A 65 4.97 -4.12 9.28
C GLY A 65 5.04 -3.05 10.36
N ASN A 66 5.38 -1.82 9.93
CA ASN A 66 5.14 -0.55 10.63
C ASN A 66 6.26 0.51 10.48
N ALA A 67 6.94 0.72 9.35
CA ALA A 67 7.68 2.00 9.18
C ALA A 67 6.71 3.20 9.21
N ALA A 68 5.61 3.09 8.47
CA ALA A 68 4.53 4.08 8.45
C ALA A 68 3.83 4.16 9.82
N ASP A 69 3.50 3.03 10.45
CA ASP A 69 2.85 3.04 11.76
C ASP A 69 3.81 3.56 12.84
N ASN A 70 5.09 3.19 12.87
CA ASN A 70 6.03 3.63 13.92
C ASN A 70 6.40 5.12 13.76
N MET A 71 6.50 5.65 12.53
CA MET A 71 6.65 7.08 12.28
C MET A 71 5.37 7.87 12.57
N PHE A 72 4.21 7.38 12.11
CA PHE A 72 2.91 7.98 12.36
C PHE A 72 2.53 7.95 13.84
N VAL A 73 2.69 6.81 14.54
CA VAL A 73 2.49 6.67 15.99
C VAL A 73 3.37 7.67 16.72
N ARG A 74 4.64 7.84 16.31
CA ARG A 74 5.59 8.75 16.97
C ARG A 74 5.23 10.22 16.74
N ILE A 75 4.78 10.58 15.54
CA ILE A 75 4.32 11.93 15.20
C ILE A 75 2.97 12.22 15.89
N ALA A 76 2.03 11.29 15.83
CA ALA A 76 0.71 11.40 16.42
C ALA A 76 0.79 11.46 17.95
N ARG A 77 1.63 10.65 18.62
CA ARG A 77 1.89 10.78 20.08
C ARG A 77 2.60 12.08 20.45
N ARG A 78 3.31 12.73 19.52
CA ARG A 78 4.00 14.01 19.77
C ARG A 78 3.08 15.22 19.60
N ILE A 79 2.06 15.12 18.75
CA ILE A 79 1.12 16.20 18.45
C ILE A 79 -0.18 16.06 19.26
N LEU A 80 -0.62 14.84 19.55
CA LEU A 80 -1.88 14.57 20.23
C LEU A 80 -1.64 13.97 21.63
N PRO A 81 -2.31 14.47 22.68
CA PRO A 81 -2.35 13.81 23.97
C PRO A 81 -3.22 12.55 23.85
N VAL A 82 -2.57 11.42 23.61
CA VAL A 82 -3.19 10.09 23.50
C VAL A 82 -3.27 9.49 24.90
N HIS A 83 -4.46 9.06 25.31
CA HIS A 83 -4.63 8.27 26.53
C HIS A 83 -4.59 6.79 26.16
N ASP A 84 -3.76 5.98 26.84
CA ASP A 84 -3.56 4.57 26.50
C ASP A 84 -4.79 3.68 26.86
N GLU A 85 -5.72 4.17 27.69
CA GLU A 85 -6.93 3.43 28.07
C GLU A 85 -8.13 3.67 27.14
N PHE A 86 -8.79 2.57 26.75
CA PHE A 86 -10.02 2.56 25.96
C PHE A 86 -11.22 3.04 26.79
N VAL A 87 -11.72 4.24 26.51
CA VAL A 87 -12.96 4.77 27.13
C VAL A 87 -14.15 4.64 26.16
N GLY A 88 -14.61 3.40 25.94
CA GLY A 88 -15.83 3.11 25.18
C GLY A 88 -15.78 3.48 23.67
N ASP A 89 -16.93 3.90 23.11
CA ASP A 89 -17.13 4.22 21.67
C ASP A 89 -16.92 5.71 21.32
N ARG A 90 -16.20 6.46 22.16
CA ARG A 90 -16.01 7.91 21.97
C ARG A 90 -14.69 8.19 21.25
N PHE A 91 -14.69 9.12 20.29
CA PHE A 91 -13.47 9.57 19.58
C PHE A 91 -12.57 10.47 20.42
N THR A 92 -13.14 11.12 21.43
CA THR A 92 -12.42 11.95 22.39
C THR A 92 -12.93 11.65 23.80
N THR A 93 -12.03 11.69 24.77
CA THR A 93 -12.38 11.58 26.19
C THR A 93 -11.84 12.80 26.92
N LYS A 94 -12.50 13.19 28.02
CA LYS A 94 -12.04 14.29 28.87
C LYS A 94 -11.63 13.67 30.20
N ILE A 95 -10.35 13.74 30.52
CA ILE A 95 -9.77 13.22 31.76
C ILE A 95 -9.06 14.40 32.43
N ASP A 96 -9.36 14.65 33.71
CA ASP A 96 -8.82 15.77 34.50
C ASP A 96 -8.87 17.13 33.78
N GLY A 97 -10.02 17.45 33.18
CA GLY A 97 -10.24 18.74 32.50
C GLY A 97 -9.61 18.87 31.11
N LYS A 98 -8.69 17.98 30.72
CA LYS A 98 -8.00 17.99 29.42
C LYS A 98 -8.67 17.04 28.43
N ARG A 99 -8.73 17.43 27.15
CA ARG A 99 -9.25 16.60 26.05
C ARG A 99 -8.14 15.67 25.57
N PHE A 100 -8.41 14.37 25.61
CA PHE A 100 -7.55 13.32 25.09
C PHE A 100 -8.19 12.68 23.86
N VAL A 101 -7.33 12.26 22.94
CA VAL A 101 -7.74 11.51 21.75
C VAL A 101 -7.75 10.03 22.07
N THR A 102 -8.83 9.33 21.71
CA THR A 102 -8.90 7.88 21.92
C THR A 102 -8.15 7.11 20.84
N PRO A 103 -7.70 5.87 21.13
CA PRO A 103 -7.06 5.01 20.13
C PRO A 103 -7.92 4.80 18.87
N LEU A 104 -9.24 4.87 19.02
CA LEU A 104 -10.20 4.70 17.93
C LEU A 104 -10.10 5.84 16.90
N LEU A 105 -10.01 7.10 17.35
CA LEU A 105 -9.81 8.23 16.43
C LEU A 105 -8.43 8.17 15.78
N LEU A 106 -7.41 7.78 16.54
CA LEU A 106 -6.06 7.66 16.01
C LEU A 106 -5.95 6.60 14.92
N CYS A 107 -6.67 5.47 15.06
CA CYS A 107 -6.78 4.46 14.00
C CYS A 107 -7.48 5.00 12.75
N VAL A 108 -8.56 5.79 12.90
CA VAL A 108 -9.24 6.42 11.75
C VAL A 108 -8.29 7.36 11.00
N ILE A 109 -7.54 8.20 11.72
CA ILE A 109 -6.56 9.12 11.12
C ILE A 109 -5.42 8.33 10.47
N ALA A 110 -4.93 7.27 11.11
CA ALA A 110 -3.88 6.41 10.56
C ALA A 110 -4.31 5.78 9.23
N ILE A 111 -5.52 5.22 9.17
CA ILE A 111 -6.07 4.63 7.94
C ILE A 111 -6.18 5.69 6.83
N GLY A 112 -6.72 6.88 7.16
CA GLY A 112 -6.81 7.97 6.19
C GLY A 112 -5.45 8.47 5.70
N PHE A 113 -4.45 8.53 6.59
CA PHE A 113 -3.08 8.91 6.24
C PHE A 113 -2.39 7.86 5.37
N VAL A 114 -2.53 6.57 5.71
CA VAL A 114 -1.99 5.48 4.90
C VAL A 114 -2.63 5.47 3.52
N ASP A 115 -3.95 5.65 3.41
CA ASP A 115 -4.62 5.75 2.11
C ASP A 115 -4.16 6.97 1.30
N LEU A 116 -3.94 8.12 1.95
CA LEU A 116 -3.37 9.32 1.33
C LEU A 116 -1.96 9.06 0.77
N VAL A 117 -1.10 8.37 1.54
CA VAL A 117 0.23 7.98 1.06
C VAL A 117 0.12 6.99 -0.12
N PHE A 118 -0.83 6.05 -0.06
CA PHE A 118 -1.21 5.15 -1.16
C PHE A 118 -1.92 5.84 -2.34
N ALA A 119 -2.29 7.11 -2.22
CA ALA A 119 -2.82 7.88 -3.35
C ALA A 119 -1.67 8.43 -4.20
N LEU A 120 -0.51 8.70 -3.58
CA LEU A 120 0.66 9.27 -4.24
C LEU A 120 1.30 8.33 -5.28
N ASP A 121 1.19 7.02 -5.10
CA ASP A 121 1.65 6.03 -6.06
C ASP A 121 0.53 5.62 -7.04
N SER A 122 -0.69 5.43 -6.55
CA SER A 122 -1.80 4.93 -7.38
C SER A 122 -2.36 5.96 -8.37
N ILE A 123 -2.28 7.26 -8.09
CA ILE A 123 -2.80 8.29 -9.01
C ILE A 123 -1.94 8.43 -10.26
N PRO A 124 -0.61 8.64 -10.14
CA PRO A 124 0.23 8.70 -11.33
C PRO A 124 0.16 7.39 -12.11
N ALA A 125 0.11 6.25 -11.41
CA ALA A 125 -0.04 4.94 -12.01
C ALA A 125 -1.30 4.80 -12.86
N ILE A 126 -2.46 5.18 -12.31
CA ILE A 126 -3.73 5.03 -13.02
C ILE A 126 -3.82 6.02 -14.18
N TYR A 127 -3.37 7.27 -14.01
CA TYR A 127 -3.36 8.22 -15.12
C TYR A 127 -2.34 7.87 -16.22
N GLY A 128 -1.27 7.15 -15.88
CA GLY A 128 -0.41 6.50 -16.87
C GLY A 128 -1.07 5.34 -17.63
N LEU A 129 -2.28 4.92 -17.26
CA LEU A 129 -3.05 3.87 -17.92
C LEU A 129 -4.35 4.38 -18.56
N THR A 130 -5.01 5.36 -17.95
CA THR A 130 -6.28 5.92 -18.42
C THR A 130 -6.41 7.39 -18.01
N ASN A 131 -6.87 8.23 -18.92
CA ASN A 131 -7.16 9.64 -18.65
C ASN A 131 -8.59 9.89 -18.17
N GLU A 132 -9.43 8.84 -18.16
CA GLU A 132 -10.83 8.94 -17.81
C GLU A 132 -11.04 8.94 -16.29
N ALA A 133 -11.12 10.14 -15.69
CA ALA A 133 -11.32 10.32 -14.25
C ALA A 133 -12.53 9.53 -13.70
N TYR A 134 -13.58 9.33 -14.50
CA TYR A 134 -14.73 8.49 -14.13
C TYR A 134 -14.33 7.02 -13.91
N ILE A 135 -13.50 6.45 -14.80
CA ILE A 135 -12.99 5.08 -14.68
C ILE A 135 -12.08 4.98 -13.44
N VAL A 136 -11.23 5.99 -13.21
CA VAL A 136 -10.35 6.04 -12.04
C VAL A 136 -11.16 6.05 -10.74
N PHE A 137 -12.16 6.92 -10.65
CA PHE A 137 -13.00 7.05 -9.47
C PHE A 137 -13.81 5.79 -9.21
N THR A 138 -14.51 5.28 -10.22
CA THR A 138 -15.35 4.08 -10.07
C THR A 138 -14.54 2.85 -9.69
N ALA A 139 -13.40 2.58 -10.34
CA ALA A 139 -12.54 1.44 -10.00
C ALA A 139 -12.04 1.48 -8.55
N ASN A 140 -11.62 2.66 -8.07
CA ASN A 140 -11.16 2.83 -6.69
C ASN A 140 -12.31 2.72 -5.68
N ALA A 141 -13.47 3.31 -5.99
CA ALA A 141 -14.65 3.20 -5.15
C ALA A 141 -15.09 1.74 -5.00
N PHE A 142 -15.16 0.97 -6.09
CA PHE A 142 -15.50 -0.46 -6.06
C PHE A 142 -14.45 -1.28 -5.28
N ALA A 143 -13.15 -0.99 -5.46
CA ALA A 143 -12.09 -1.66 -4.72
C ALA A 143 -12.21 -1.43 -3.21
N LEU A 144 -12.46 -0.18 -2.78
CA LEU A 144 -12.65 0.17 -1.37
C LEU A 144 -13.94 -0.41 -0.78
N MET A 145 -15.06 -0.39 -1.52
CA MET A 145 -16.33 -0.94 -1.05
C MET A 145 -16.27 -2.46 -0.89
N GLY A 146 -15.58 -3.17 -1.80
CA GLY A 146 -15.38 -4.63 -1.70
C GLY A 146 -14.49 -5.05 -0.53
N LEU A 147 -13.60 -4.17 -0.09
CA LEU A 147 -12.68 -4.45 1.02
C LEU A 147 -13.41 -4.76 2.33
N ARG A 148 -14.58 -4.14 2.58
CA ARG A 148 -15.37 -4.37 3.80
C ARG A 148 -15.76 -5.85 3.96
N GLN A 149 -16.15 -6.50 2.87
CA GLN A 149 -16.55 -7.90 2.85
C GLN A 149 -15.32 -8.81 2.93
N LEU A 150 -14.22 -8.38 2.32
CA LEU A 150 -12.97 -9.13 2.30
C LEU A 150 -12.14 -8.99 3.58
N TYR A 151 -12.43 -8.00 4.44
CA TYR A 151 -11.64 -7.72 5.66
C TYR A 151 -11.44 -8.96 6.54
N PHE A 152 -12.49 -9.77 6.72
CA PHE A 152 -12.40 -11.03 7.46
C PHE A 152 -11.44 -12.03 6.80
N LEU A 153 -11.44 -12.10 5.48
CA LEU A 153 -10.58 -12.99 4.70
C LEU A 153 -9.12 -12.47 4.65
N ILE A 154 -8.94 -11.15 4.57
CA ILE A 154 -7.63 -10.50 4.40
C ILE A 154 -6.74 -10.70 5.61
N GLY A 155 -7.27 -10.64 6.83
CA GLY A 155 -6.46 -10.79 8.04
C GLY A 155 -5.60 -12.06 8.04
N GLY A 156 -6.19 -13.20 7.67
CA GLY A 156 -5.46 -14.47 7.57
C GLY A 156 -4.71 -14.68 6.25
N LEU A 157 -5.06 -13.93 5.20
CA LEU A 157 -4.38 -13.99 3.91
C LEU A 157 -3.05 -13.21 3.96
N LEU A 158 -3.02 -12.05 4.62
CA LEU A 158 -1.82 -11.22 4.74
C LEU A 158 -0.64 -11.95 5.37
N GLU A 159 -0.88 -12.77 6.40
CA GLU A 159 0.15 -13.61 7.02
C GLU A 159 0.77 -14.63 6.05
N ARG A 160 0.08 -14.95 4.95
CA ARG A 160 0.53 -15.90 3.92
C ARG A 160 1.16 -15.23 2.70
N LEU A 161 1.09 -13.91 2.58
CA LEU A 161 1.56 -13.14 1.42
C LEU A 161 2.96 -12.54 1.65
N VAL A 162 3.95 -13.42 1.90
CA VAL A 162 5.33 -13.04 2.27
C VAL A 162 6.05 -12.19 1.20
N TYR A 163 5.73 -12.40 -0.08
CA TYR A 163 6.36 -11.70 -1.21
C TYR A 163 5.55 -10.51 -1.75
N LEU A 164 4.48 -10.10 -1.06
CA LEU A 164 3.62 -9.01 -1.53
C LEU A 164 4.39 -7.70 -1.69
N SER A 165 5.26 -7.37 -0.73
CA SER A 165 6.12 -6.18 -0.78
C SER A 165 7.00 -6.16 -2.03
N GLN A 166 7.63 -7.30 -2.35
CA GLN A 166 8.48 -7.43 -3.52
C GLN A 166 7.67 -7.32 -4.82
N GLY A 167 6.48 -7.94 -4.86
CA GLY A 167 5.58 -7.81 -6.01
C GLY A 167 5.14 -6.37 -6.26
N LEU A 168 4.77 -5.64 -5.20
CA LEU A 168 4.42 -4.22 -5.29
C LEU A 168 5.60 -3.37 -5.76
N ALA A 169 6.81 -3.64 -5.27
CA ALA A 169 8.00 -2.91 -5.70
C ALA A 169 8.27 -3.06 -7.21
N VAL A 170 8.11 -4.27 -7.75
CA VAL A 170 8.25 -4.53 -9.19
C VAL A 170 7.22 -3.77 -10.00
N ILE A 171 5.96 -3.75 -9.54
CA ILE A 171 4.88 -3.00 -10.18
C ILE A 171 5.18 -1.49 -10.14
N LEU A 172 5.60 -0.95 -9.00
CA LEU A 172 5.96 0.47 -8.84
C LEU A 172 7.11 0.87 -9.76
N ALA A 173 8.17 0.06 -9.82
CA ALA A 173 9.30 0.33 -10.70
C ALA A 173 8.90 0.29 -12.19
N PHE A 174 8.07 -0.67 -12.59
CA PHE A 174 7.56 -0.77 -13.96
C PHE A 174 6.70 0.45 -14.34
N ILE A 175 5.78 0.84 -13.47
CA ILE A 175 4.92 2.01 -13.70
C ILE A 175 5.75 3.29 -13.70
N GLY A 176 6.70 3.44 -12.77
CA GLY A 176 7.64 4.56 -12.74
C GLY A 176 8.41 4.69 -14.05
N ALA A 177 8.93 3.58 -14.58
CA ALA A 177 9.56 3.54 -15.90
C ALA A 177 8.60 3.96 -17.01
N LYS A 178 7.35 3.46 -16.99
CA LYS A 178 6.32 3.85 -17.97
C LYS A 178 6.03 5.36 -17.92
N LEU A 179 5.90 5.95 -16.74
CA LEU A 179 5.63 7.39 -16.60
C LEU A 179 6.79 8.24 -17.11
N VAL A 180 8.04 7.85 -16.83
CA VAL A 180 9.21 8.54 -17.39
C VAL A 180 9.25 8.40 -18.92
N LEU A 181 8.97 7.21 -19.45
CA LEU A 181 8.88 6.99 -20.90
C LEU A 181 7.79 7.84 -21.55
N HIS A 182 6.61 7.91 -20.92
CA HIS A 182 5.52 8.76 -21.39
C HIS A 182 5.89 10.25 -21.34
N ALA A 183 6.55 10.70 -20.26
CA ALA A 183 7.05 12.07 -20.13
C ALA A 183 8.10 12.43 -21.19
N MET A 184 8.96 11.47 -21.56
CA MET A 184 9.95 11.62 -22.66
C MET A 184 9.30 11.63 -24.05
N HIS A 185 8.16 10.94 -24.20
CA HIS A 185 7.40 10.92 -25.46
C HIS A 185 6.59 12.20 -25.65
N VAL A 186 6.01 12.75 -24.58
CA VAL A 186 5.24 14.02 -24.55
C VAL A 186 6.16 15.23 -24.31
N ASN A 187 7.48 15.07 -24.45
CA ASN A 187 8.45 16.04 -23.95
C ASN A 187 8.33 17.42 -24.62
N GLU A 188 7.93 18.44 -23.84
CA GLU A 188 7.89 19.86 -24.24
C GLU A 188 8.96 20.71 -23.51
N LEU A 189 9.87 20.07 -22.75
CA LEU A 189 10.82 20.78 -21.90
C LEU A 189 12.06 21.24 -22.70
N PRO A 190 12.40 22.54 -22.74
CA PRO A 190 13.50 23.05 -23.57
C PRO A 190 14.89 22.54 -23.17
N PHE A 191 15.05 22.03 -21.95
CA PHE A 191 16.33 21.55 -21.41
C PHE A 191 16.55 20.04 -21.54
N ILE A 192 15.52 19.25 -21.88
CA ILE A 192 15.65 17.82 -22.20
C ILE A 192 15.38 17.65 -23.69
N ASN A 193 16.37 17.15 -24.45
CA ASN A 193 16.25 16.91 -25.90
C ASN A 193 15.76 18.13 -26.72
N GLY A 194 16.08 19.36 -26.29
CA GLY A 194 15.75 20.59 -27.02
C GLY A 194 14.26 20.91 -27.15
N GLY A 195 13.38 20.27 -26.35
CA GLY A 195 11.93 20.41 -26.47
C GLY A 195 11.29 19.57 -27.57
N GLU A 196 12.05 18.68 -28.22
CA GLU A 196 11.53 17.74 -29.21
C GLU A 196 11.13 16.41 -28.53
N PRO A 197 9.95 15.84 -28.87
CA PRO A 197 9.52 14.54 -28.37
C PRO A 197 10.48 13.45 -28.86
N MET A 198 10.98 12.62 -27.95
CA MET A 198 11.93 11.57 -28.31
C MET A 198 11.16 10.36 -28.85
N LEU A 199 10.87 10.39 -30.16
CA LEU A 199 10.08 9.40 -30.92
C LEU A 199 10.55 7.93 -30.81
N TRP A 200 11.73 7.68 -30.23
CA TRP A 200 12.25 6.32 -29.99
C TRP A 200 11.72 5.68 -28.70
N ALA A 201 11.09 6.45 -27.81
CA ALA A 201 10.54 5.94 -26.55
C ALA A 201 9.25 5.15 -26.85
N PRO A 202 9.21 3.82 -26.67
CA PRO A 202 8.03 3.01 -27.02
C PRO A 202 6.86 3.32 -26.09
N GLU A 203 5.69 3.64 -26.64
CA GLU A 203 4.46 3.68 -25.85
C GLU A 203 4.13 2.27 -25.38
N ILE A 204 4.15 2.05 -24.07
CA ILE A 204 3.78 0.76 -23.50
C ILE A 204 2.25 0.63 -23.59
N PRO A 205 1.72 -0.32 -24.38
CA PRO A 205 0.29 -0.48 -24.52
C PRO A 205 -0.37 -0.82 -23.18
N ILE A 206 -1.61 -0.35 -23.00
CA ILE A 206 -2.38 -0.60 -21.77
C ILE A 206 -2.51 -2.10 -21.50
N TRP A 207 -2.80 -2.91 -22.53
CA TRP A 207 -2.94 -4.36 -22.39
C TRP A 207 -1.66 -5.03 -21.87
N PHE A 208 -0.48 -4.55 -22.29
CA PHE A 208 0.80 -5.07 -21.81
C PHE A 208 1.03 -4.70 -20.35
N SER A 209 0.71 -3.45 -19.97
CA SER A 209 0.79 -3.03 -18.57
C SER A 209 -0.15 -3.84 -17.68
N LEU A 210 -1.39 -4.06 -18.10
CA LEU A 210 -2.37 -4.87 -17.38
C LEU A 210 -1.89 -6.33 -17.24
N LEU A 211 -1.35 -6.91 -18.31
CA LEU A 211 -0.78 -8.25 -18.29
C LEU A 211 0.41 -8.33 -17.33
N PHE A 212 1.33 -7.37 -17.38
CA PHE A 212 2.51 -7.33 -16.51
C PHE A 212 2.12 -7.22 -15.02
N ILE A 213 1.18 -6.32 -14.70
CA ILE A 213 0.66 -6.16 -13.34
C ILE A 213 -0.04 -7.45 -12.88
N GLY A 214 -0.93 -8.01 -13.69
CA GLY A 214 -1.65 -9.24 -13.39
C GLY A 214 -0.71 -10.44 -13.21
N ALA A 215 0.30 -10.58 -14.06
CA ALA A 215 1.31 -11.62 -13.96
C ALA A 215 2.14 -11.46 -12.68
N THR A 216 2.58 -10.24 -12.35
CA THR A 216 3.38 -9.97 -11.15
C THR A 216 2.59 -10.29 -9.88
N ILE A 217 1.32 -9.86 -9.79
CA ILE A 217 0.45 -10.18 -8.66
C ILE A 217 0.25 -11.69 -8.54
N THR A 218 0.01 -12.37 -9.67
CA THR A 218 -0.20 -13.82 -9.70
C THR A 218 1.05 -14.56 -9.22
N VAL A 219 2.23 -14.21 -9.74
CA VAL A 219 3.51 -14.81 -9.35
C VAL A 219 3.79 -14.54 -7.86
N ALA A 220 3.64 -13.30 -7.39
CA ALA A 220 3.86 -12.95 -6.00
C ALA A 220 2.92 -13.71 -5.06
N THR A 221 1.64 -13.85 -5.44
CA THR A 221 0.63 -14.58 -4.67
C THR A 221 0.94 -16.07 -4.62
N VAL A 222 1.20 -16.70 -5.78
CA VAL A 222 1.50 -18.14 -5.87
C VAL A 222 2.80 -18.47 -5.13
N ALA A 223 3.86 -17.68 -5.34
CA ALA A 223 5.13 -17.87 -4.66
C ALA A 223 5.00 -17.72 -3.13
N SER A 224 4.19 -16.75 -2.68
CA SER A 224 3.93 -16.56 -1.25
C SER A 224 3.19 -17.75 -0.65
N LEU A 225 2.10 -18.19 -1.29
CA LEU A 225 1.32 -19.33 -0.84
C LEU A 225 2.11 -20.64 -0.86
N ALA A 226 2.96 -20.85 -1.87
CA ALA A 226 3.83 -22.02 -1.97
C ALA A 226 4.85 -22.06 -0.81
N LYS A 227 5.48 -20.92 -0.49
CA LYS A 227 6.43 -20.81 0.62
C LYS A 227 5.77 -21.03 1.97
N THR A 228 4.62 -20.39 2.24
CA THR A 228 3.92 -20.54 3.51
C THR A 228 3.38 -21.95 3.72
N ARG A 229 3.00 -22.66 2.65
CA ARG A 229 2.66 -24.10 2.72
C ARG A 229 3.87 -24.97 3.07
N GLY A 230 5.03 -24.70 2.47
CA GLY A 230 6.28 -25.43 2.73
C GLY A 230 6.76 -25.30 4.18
N ASP A 231 6.68 -24.10 4.77
CA ASP A 231 7.08 -23.88 6.16
C ASP A 231 6.19 -24.63 7.16
N LYS A 232 4.88 -24.73 6.89
CA LYS A 232 3.96 -25.50 7.74
C LYS A 232 4.30 -27.00 7.71
N GLN A 233 4.53 -27.56 6.52
CA GLN A 233 4.88 -28.96 6.35
C GLN A 233 6.26 -29.32 6.93
N LYS A 234 7.21 -28.37 6.90
CA LYS A 234 8.54 -28.54 7.52
C LYS A 234 8.47 -28.52 9.04
N LYS A 235 7.55 -27.73 9.62
CA LYS A 235 7.27 -27.70 11.06
C LYS A 235 6.62 -29.02 11.52
N ASP A 236 5.65 -29.53 10.76
CA ASP A 236 4.98 -30.82 11.05
C ASP A 236 5.91 -32.04 10.90
N ARG A 237 6.94 -31.97 10.05
CA ARG A 237 7.98 -33.03 9.94
C ARG A 237 9.07 -32.95 11.02
N ALA A 238 9.25 -31.79 11.65
CA ALA A 238 10.22 -31.59 12.72
C ALA A 238 9.64 -31.95 14.10
N SER A 239 8.32 -32.04 14.24
CA SER A 239 7.63 -32.47 15.45
C SER A 239 6.66 -33.61 15.17
N VAL A 240 6.91 -34.80 15.72
CA VAL A 240 5.92 -35.89 15.77
C VAL A 240 5.43 -35.95 17.22
N ASP A 241 4.12 -35.82 17.42
CA ASP A 241 3.47 -35.83 18.75
C ASP A 241 4.01 -34.80 19.77
N GLY A 242 4.40 -33.62 19.29
CA GLY A 242 4.87 -32.52 20.14
C GLY A 242 6.35 -32.60 20.55
N GLU A 243 7.05 -33.67 20.18
CA GLU A 243 8.48 -33.82 20.44
C GLU A 243 9.32 -33.52 19.19
N THR A 244 10.37 -32.71 19.36
CA THR A 244 11.34 -32.43 18.30
C THR A 244 12.08 -33.71 17.90
N VAL A 245 11.98 -34.09 16.63
CA VAL A 245 12.67 -35.29 16.10
C VAL A 245 14.17 -35.05 16.13
N THR A 246 14.85 -35.63 17.11
CA THR A 246 16.30 -35.56 17.25
C THR A 246 16.91 -36.49 16.21
N ARG A 247 17.54 -35.94 15.17
CA ARG A 247 18.28 -36.76 14.19
C ARG A 247 19.53 -37.30 14.88
N ALA A 248 19.67 -38.63 14.89
CA ALA A 248 20.90 -39.28 15.33
C ALA A 248 22.07 -38.75 14.52
N THR A 249 23.05 -38.15 15.21
CA THR A 249 24.36 -37.87 14.65
C THR A 249 25.02 -39.20 14.32
N GLU A 250 25.27 -39.46 13.04
CA GLU A 250 26.15 -40.54 12.60
C GLU A 250 27.54 -40.27 13.20
N ASP A 251 27.86 -40.97 14.28
CA ASP A 251 29.22 -41.15 14.76
C ASP A 251 29.99 -41.87 13.65
N LYS A 252 30.87 -41.13 12.98
CA LYS A 252 31.88 -41.71 12.10
C LYS A 252 32.96 -42.33 13.00
N HIS A 253 32.99 -43.66 13.00
CA HIS A 253 34.16 -44.45 13.39
C HIS A 253 35.39 -44.13 12.52
#